data_AF-A0A1F8AWQ3-F1
#
_entry.id   AF-A0A1F8AWQ3-F1
#
_cell.length_a   1.000
_cell.length_b   1.000
_cell.length_c   1.000
_cell.angle_alpha   90.00
_cell.angle_beta   90.00
_cell.angle_gamma   90.00
#
_symmetry.space_group_name_H-M   'P 1'
#
loop_
_entity.id
_entity.type
_entity.pdbx_description
1 polymer ?
#
loop_
_entity_poly.entity_id
_entity_poly.type
_entity_poly.pdbx_seq_one_letter_code
_entity_poly.pdbx_strand_id
1 'polypeptide(L)'
;MENSFNSIIDSSKSVLILLPTKPYFDQVAAGLALYLSLRDRKEMGITCPSPMLVEFNRLVGVNRVSSEFGNKNLTIRFREYKASDIEKVSYDIENGEFRLTVVPKPGFSSPKKEQVTFEYSGISADTIILVGGANESHFPALSAKDLGQARLVHIGTRPLSLAGNSSVLSFARPGSSTSEIVAALIKESGITMDADIATNLLMGIEDGSREFNGPDVSPETFEIVAQLLRDGGQRLPKERMEKTDYPTGAIPGEIIEPEEKKTEEEQGSTPKDWLEPKIYKGTSIS
;
A
#
# COMPACT_ATOMS: atom_id res chain seq x y z
N MET A 1 35.00 -0.75 -2.15
CA MET A 1 34.06 -0.88 -1.02
C MET A 1 33.14 0.34 -0.85
N GLU A 2 33.21 1.35 -1.72
CA GLU A 2 32.40 2.58 -1.60
C GLU A 2 30.95 2.47 -2.12
N ASN A 3 30.60 1.40 -2.86
CA ASN A 3 29.27 1.21 -3.47
C ASN A 3 28.48 0.03 -2.89
N SER A 4 28.80 -0.44 -1.67
CA SER A 4 27.95 -1.46 -1.01
C SER A 4 26.65 -0.81 -0.53
N PHE A 5 25.58 -1.60 -0.45
CA PHE A 5 24.28 -1.13 0.03
C PHE A 5 24.40 -0.50 1.42
N ASN A 6 25.08 -1.18 2.35
CA ASN A 6 25.30 -0.67 3.70
C ASN A 6 26.01 0.70 3.73
N SER A 7 27.09 0.87 2.96
CA SER A 7 27.82 2.15 2.89
C SER A 7 26.93 3.30 2.39
N ILE A 8 26.04 3.02 1.44
CA ILE A 8 25.08 4.02 0.93
C ILE A 8 24.09 4.39 2.02
N ILE A 9 23.47 3.41 2.67
CA ILE A 9 22.50 3.65 3.76
C ILE A 9 23.14 4.40 4.93
N ASP A 10 24.34 4.00 5.35
CA ASP A 10 25.04 4.64 6.46
C ASP A 10 25.37 6.11 6.16
N SER A 11 25.78 6.40 4.91
CA SER A 11 26.09 7.76 4.46
C SER A 11 24.87 8.66 4.24
N SER A 12 23.68 8.08 4.14
CA SER A 12 22.42 8.81 3.91
C SER A 12 21.86 9.33 5.23
N LYS A 13 21.32 10.54 5.25
CA LYS A 13 20.62 11.14 6.39
C LYS A 13 19.13 10.84 6.34
N SER A 14 18.55 10.81 5.15
CA SER A 14 17.11 10.73 4.92
C SER A 14 16.81 9.94 3.66
N VAL A 15 16.10 8.84 3.80
CA VAL A 15 15.87 7.90 2.69
C VAL A 15 14.38 7.86 2.34
N LEU A 16 14.09 7.91 1.04
CA LEU A 16 12.75 7.77 0.51
C LEU A 16 12.64 6.49 -0.31
N ILE A 17 11.75 5.59 0.08
CA ILE A 17 11.44 4.37 -0.66
C ILE A 17 10.28 4.66 -1.63
N LEU A 18 10.50 4.41 -2.92
CA LEU A 18 9.49 4.52 -3.95
C LEU A 18 9.06 3.15 -4.43
N LEU A 19 7.76 2.90 -4.34
CA LEU A 19 7.10 1.77 -4.95
C LEU A 19 6.63 2.14 -6.37
N PRO A 20 6.58 1.19 -7.31
CA PRO A 20 6.15 1.44 -8.68
C PRO A 20 4.64 1.70 -8.75
N THR A 21 4.17 2.25 -9.87
CA THR A 21 2.74 2.30 -10.19
C THR A 21 2.18 0.89 -10.28
N LYS A 22 0.99 0.69 -9.69
CA LYS A 22 0.30 -0.60 -9.58
C LYS A 22 1.25 -1.70 -9.09
N PRO A 23 1.82 -1.54 -7.88
CA PRO A 23 2.82 -2.47 -7.39
C PRO A 23 2.21 -3.85 -7.14
N TYR A 24 3.02 -4.90 -7.31
CA TYR A 24 2.64 -6.25 -6.91
C TYR A 24 2.86 -6.46 -5.42
N PHE A 25 2.21 -7.49 -4.85
CA PHE A 25 2.29 -7.79 -3.43
C PHE A 25 3.74 -7.97 -2.95
N ASP A 26 4.57 -8.72 -3.69
CA ASP A 26 6.02 -8.83 -3.46
C ASP A 26 6.73 -7.47 -3.37
N GLN A 27 6.43 -6.52 -4.25
CA GLN A 27 7.11 -5.22 -4.28
C GLN A 27 6.74 -4.37 -3.06
N VAL A 28 5.47 -4.39 -2.66
CA VAL A 28 4.99 -3.71 -1.45
C VAL A 28 5.62 -4.35 -0.22
N ALA A 29 5.67 -5.68 -0.16
CA ALA A 29 6.27 -6.44 0.93
C ALA A 29 7.76 -6.12 1.10
N ALA A 30 8.51 -6.13 -0.01
CA ALA A 30 9.93 -5.79 -0.05
C ALA A 30 10.18 -4.34 0.41
N GLY A 31 9.38 -3.38 -0.09
CA GLY A 31 9.51 -1.98 0.29
C GLY A 31 9.18 -1.73 1.76
N LEU A 32 8.14 -2.37 2.28
CA LEU A 32 7.75 -2.26 3.69
C LEU A 32 8.78 -2.90 4.61
N ALA A 33 9.30 -4.08 4.27
CA ALA A 33 10.36 -4.72 5.04
C ALA A 33 11.62 -3.84 5.12
N LEU A 34 12.00 -3.21 4.00
CA LEU A 34 13.12 -2.27 3.98
C LEU A 34 12.82 -1.00 4.78
N TYR A 35 11.60 -0.48 4.70
CA TYR A 35 11.16 0.65 5.52
C TYR A 35 11.27 0.34 7.02
N LEU A 36 10.72 -0.81 7.44
CA LEU A 36 10.72 -1.25 8.82
C LEU A 36 12.14 -1.51 9.35
N SER A 37 13.04 -2.04 8.54
CA SER A 37 14.42 -2.33 8.95
C SER A 37 15.29 -1.09 9.14
N LEU A 38 14.91 0.04 8.53
CA LEU A 38 15.68 1.29 8.55
C LEU A 38 15.03 2.42 9.37
N ARG A 39 13.72 2.34 9.68
CA ARG A 39 12.96 3.42 10.34
C ARG A 39 13.52 3.88 11.68
N ASP A 40 14.15 2.98 12.44
CA ASP A 40 14.68 3.27 13.77
C ASP A 40 16.11 3.84 13.71
N ARG A 41 16.72 3.88 12.52
CA ARG A 41 18.11 4.34 12.30
C ARG A 41 18.18 5.68 11.56
N LYS A 42 17.22 5.97 10.69
CA LYS A 42 17.24 7.11 9.76
C LYS A 42 15.86 7.72 9.59
N GLU A 43 15.79 8.95 9.10
CA GLU A 43 14.53 9.51 8.62
C GLU A 43 14.11 8.77 7.35
N MET A 44 12.99 8.06 7.40
CA MET A 44 12.51 7.20 6.31
C MET A 44 11.11 7.62 5.87
N GLY A 45 10.90 7.67 4.56
CA GLY A 45 9.57 7.73 3.95
C GLY A 45 9.35 6.54 3.02
N ILE A 46 8.09 6.10 2.87
CA ILE A 46 7.70 5.15 1.83
C ILE A 46 6.47 5.69 1.10
N THR A 47 6.54 5.72 -0.23
CA THR A 47 5.46 6.27 -1.06
C THR A 47 5.14 5.36 -2.22
N CYS A 48 3.86 5.37 -2.61
CA CYS A 48 3.38 4.68 -3.79
C CYS A 48 2.42 5.61 -4.56
N PRO A 49 2.60 5.79 -5.88
CA PRO A 49 1.70 6.60 -6.69
C PRO A 49 0.31 5.95 -6.86
N SER A 50 0.18 4.65 -6.60
CA SER A 50 -1.10 3.93 -6.65
C SER A 50 -1.65 3.69 -5.25
N PRO A 51 -2.98 3.78 -5.06
CA PRO A 51 -3.59 3.54 -3.76
C PRO A 51 -3.32 2.09 -3.30
N MET A 52 -3.07 1.92 -2.01
CA MET A 52 -2.93 0.59 -1.41
C MET A 52 -4.29 -0.11 -1.39
N LEU A 53 -4.39 -1.25 -2.06
CA LEU A 53 -5.57 -2.10 -2.09
C LEU A 53 -5.63 -3.02 -0.87
N VAL A 54 -6.81 -3.60 -0.62
CA VAL A 54 -7.07 -4.51 0.51
C VAL A 54 -6.15 -5.74 0.47
N GLU A 55 -5.68 -6.16 -0.71
CA GLU A 55 -4.78 -7.31 -0.86
C GLU A 55 -3.46 -7.19 -0.05
N PHE A 56 -3.04 -5.94 0.23
CA PHE A 56 -1.82 -5.61 0.98
C PHE A 56 -2.08 -5.48 2.50
N ASN A 57 -3.32 -5.61 2.99
CA ASN A 57 -3.70 -5.35 4.39
C ASN A 57 -2.92 -6.19 5.42
N ARG A 58 -2.52 -7.39 5.03
CA ARG A 58 -1.73 -8.34 5.84
C ARG A 58 -0.27 -7.96 5.96
N LEU A 59 0.23 -7.03 5.14
CA LEU A 59 1.60 -6.56 5.25
C LEU A 59 1.72 -5.60 6.43
N VAL A 60 2.68 -5.88 7.30
CA VAL A 60 2.96 -5.05 8.46
C VAL A 60 3.41 -3.68 7.99
N GLY A 61 2.77 -2.63 8.51
CA GLY A 61 3.10 -1.24 8.21
C GLY A 61 2.53 -0.71 6.88
N VAL A 62 1.63 -1.42 6.21
CA VAL A 62 1.01 -0.95 4.94
C VAL A 62 0.35 0.43 5.07
N ASN A 63 -0.17 0.77 6.25
CA ASN A 63 -0.75 2.07 6.57
C ASN A 63 0.27 3.23 6.59
N ARG A 64 1.57 2.94 6.50
CA ARG A 64 2.65 3.94 6.41
C ARG A 64 2.91 4.38 4.98
N VAL A 65 2.42 3.66 3.97
CA VAL A 65 2.59 4.03 2.56
C VAL A 65 1.74 5.26 2.25
N SER A 66 2.41 6.36 1.95
CA SER A 66 1.75 7.60 1.53
C SER A 66 1.60 7.67 0.01
N SER A 67 0.51 8.29 -0.45
CA SER A 67 0.35 8.68 -1.86
C SER A 67 1.06 9.98 -2.21
N GLU A 68 1.47 10.75 -1.20
CA GLU A 68 2.04 12.08 -1.39
C GLU A 68 3.55 12.00 -1.58
N PHE A 69 4.01 12.68 -2.62
CA PHE A 69 5.40 12.74 -3.02
C PHE A 69 6.01 14.08 -2.59
N GLY A 70 6.44 14.16 -1.33
CA GLY A 70 7.10 15.34 -0.78
C GLY A 70 6.71 15.59 0.67
N ASN A 71 7.67 16.08 1.45
CA ASN A 71 7.49 16.48 2.85
C ASN A 71 8.17 17.82 3.15
N LYS A 72 8.83 18.44 2.17
CA LYS A 72 9.67 19.61 2.39
C LYS A 72 8.89 20.92 2.42
N ASN A 73 7.97 21.10 1.47
CA ASN A 73 7.19 22.33 1.33
C ASN A 73 5.69 22.02 1.43
N LEU A 74 4.96 22.78 2.22
CA LEU A 74 3.49 22.74 2.22
C LEU A 74 2.95 23.74 1.20
N THR A 75 2.23 23.25 0.20
CA THR A 75 1.52 24.04 -0.81
C THR A 75 0.03 24.02 -0.50
N ILE A 76 -0.58 25.21 -0.33
CA ILE A 76 -2.01 25.34 -0.13
C ILE A 76 -2.64 25.77 -1.46
N ARG A 77 -3.52 24.94 -2.02
CA ARG A 77 -4.21 25.17 -3.29
C ARG A 77 -5.71 25.31 -3.06
N PHE A 78 -6.33 26.34 -3.65
CA PHE A 78 -7.78 26.49 -3.65
C PHE A 78 -8.37 25.91 -4.94
N ARG A 79 -9.06 24.77 -4.86
CA ARG A 79 -9.77 24.16 -5.98
C ARG A 79 -11.08 24.91 -6.24
N GLU A 80 -11.40 25.11 -7.52
CA GLU A 80 -12.64 25.75 -7.96
C GLU A 80 -12.84 27.18 -7.39
N TYR A 81 -11.75 27.84 -7.00
CA TYR A 81 -11.73 29.22 -6.54
C TYR A 81 -10.88 30.05 -7.50
N LYS A 82 -11.44 31.12 -8.05
CA LYS A 82 -10.71 31.94 -9.01
C LYS A 82 -9.72 32.83 -8.27
N ALA A 83 -8.46 32.79 -8.68
CA ALA A 83 -7.42 33.66 -8.12
C ALA A 83 -7.74 35.16 -8.29
N SER A 84 -8.55 35.53 -9.28
CA SER A 84 -9.04 36.90 -9.51
C SER A 84 -9.92 37.45 -8.39
N ASP A 85 -10.52 36.57 -7.59
CA ASP A 85 -11.50 36.90 -6.57
C ASP A 85 -10.80 37.17 -5.23
N ILE A 86 -9.50 36.86 -5.13
CA ILE A 86 -8.64 37.18 -3.99
C ILE A 86 -8.18 38.63 -4.12
N GLU A 87 -8.36 39.41 -3.05
CA GLU A 87 -7.84 40.77 -2.94
C GLU A 87 -6.44 40.77 -2.32
N LYS A 88 -6.27 40.05 -1.19
CA LYS A 88 -5.02 40.04 -0.42
C LYS A 88 -4.79 38.70 0.25
N VAL A 89 -3.53 38.27 0.28
CA VAL A 89 -3.05 37.16 1.12
C VAL A 89 -2.02 37.72 2.08
N SER A 90 -2.20 37.51 3.38
CA SER A 90 -1.25 37.91 4.42
C SER A 90 -0.91 36.74 5.32
N TYR A 91 0.29 36.74 5.88
CA TYR A 91 0.69 35.83 6.93
C TYR A 91 0.96 36.63 8.21
N ASP A 92 0.70 36.03 9.37
CA ASP A 92 1.05 36.57 10.68
C ASP A 92 1.47 35.43 11.61
N ILE A 93 2.28 35.74 12.61
CA ILE A 93 2.75 34.79 13.63
C ILE A 93 2.25 35.31 14.98
N GLU A 94 1.17 34.72 15.48
CA GLU A 94 0.55 35.10 16.75
C GLU A 94 0.67 33.92 17.72
N ASN A 95 1.23 34.14 18.91
CA ASN A 95 1.46 33.09 19.93
C ASN A 95 2.31 31.89 19.44
N GLY A 96 3.16 32.08 18.43
CA GLY A 96 3.96 31.01 17.83
C GLY A 96 3.20 30.17 16.79
N GLU A 97 1.95 30.49 16.49
CA GLU A 97 1.17 29.84 15.44
C GLU A 97 1.26 30.65 14.14
N PHE A 98 1.55 29.96 13.03
CA PHE A 98 1.53 30.56 11.69
C PHE A 98 0.09 30.67 11.19
N ARG A 99 -0.39 31.89 10.96
CA ARG A 99 -1.73 32.16 10.42
C ARG A 99 -1.62 32.71 9.00
N LEU A 100 -2.28 32.04 8.05
CA LEU A 100 -2.50 32.56 6.70
C LEU A 100 -3.92 33.13 6.61
N THR A 101 -4.05 34.40 6.24
CA THR A 101 -5.34 35.06 6.03
C THR A 101 -5.52 35.38 4.55
N VAL A 102 -6.59 34.84 3.95
CA VAL A 102 -6.99 35.09 2.57
C VAL A 102 -8.22 35.99 2.58
N VAL A 103 -8.09 37.20 2.03
CA VAL A 103 -9.16 38.20 1.96
C VAL A 103 -9.69 38.24 0.53
N PRO A 104 -10.97 37.91 0.30
CA PRO A 104 -11.61 38.03 -1.01
C PRO A 104 -11.96 39.49 -1.31
N LYS A 105 -12.17 39.82 -2.59
CA LYS A 105 -12.67 41.13 -3.01
C LYS A 105 -14.08 41.37 -2.47
N PRO A 106 -14.48 42.65 -2.28
CA PRO A 106 -15.84 42.99 -1.86
C PRO A 106 -16.89 42.34 -2.78
N GLY A 107 -17.86 41.63 -2.18
CA GLY A 107 -18.92 40.92 -2.90
C GLY A 107 -18.62 39.46 -3.24
N PHE A 108 -17.40 38.96 -2.98
CA PHE A 108 -17.04 37.55 -3.15
C PHE A 108 -16.96 36.82 -1.81
N SER A 109 -17.28 35.53 -1.79
CA SER A 109 -17.18 34.68 -0.60
C SER A 109 -15.75 34.20 -0.37
N SER A 110 -15.36 34.03 0.88
CA SER A 110 -14.09 33.39 1.25
C SER A 110 -14.02 31.94 0.74
N PRO A 111 -12.82 31.41 0.45
CA PRO A 111 -12.65 30.00 0.11
C PRO A 111 -13.23 29.10 1.19
N LYS A 112 -14.03 28.10 0.80
CA LYS A 112 -14.61 27.13 1.73
C LYS A 112 -13.58 26.06 2.11
N LYS A 113 -13.78 25.39 3.25
CA LYS A 113 -12.87 24.36 3.75
C LYS A 113 -12.64 23.24 2.73
N GLU A 114 -13.68 22.85 2.01
CA GLU A 114 -13.64 21.77 1.01
C GLU A 114 -12.85 22.17 -0.24
N GLN A 115 -12.70 23.48 -0.48
CA GLN A 115 -11.93 24.02 -1.60
C GLN A 115 -10.43 24.08 -1.27
N VAL A 116 -10.04 24.00 0.00
CA VAL A 116 -8.64 24.04 0.42
C VAL A 116 -8.03 22.64 0.33
N THR A 117 -7.08 22.48 -0.59
CA THR A 117 -6.26 21.28 -0.71
C THR A 117 -4.85 21.59 -0.19
N PHE A 118 -4.34 20.71 0.67
CA PHE A 118 -2.96 20.73 1.11
C PHE A 118 -2.19 19.74 0.23
N GLU A 119 -1.13 20.20 -0.41
CA GLU A 119 -0.24 19.39 -1.23
C GLU A 119 1.17 19.59 -0.67
N TYR A 120 1.86 18.52 -0.29
CA TYR A 120 3.27 18.62 0.06
C TYR A 120 4.13 18.45 -1.20
N SER A 121 5.14 19.31 -1.37
CA SER A 121 6.03 19.33 -2.53
C SER A 121 7.50 19.39 -2.10
N GLY A 122 8.38 18.90 -2.98
CA GLY A 122 9.81 18.81 -2.70
C GLY A 122 10.18 17.59 -1.84
N ILE A 123 11.16 16.84 -2.34
CA ILE A 123 11.75 15.70 -1.62
C ILE A 123 12.92 16.24 -0.78
N SER A 124 12.90 16.03 0.54
CA SER A 124 14.07 16.30 1.39
C SER A 124 15.07 15.15 1.46
N ALA A 125 14.73 13.99 0.90
CA ALA A 125 15.58 12.80 0.94
C ALA A 125 16.89 12.99 0.17
N ASP A 126 17.99 12.54 0.74
CA ASP A 126 19.31 12.53 0.11
C ASP A 126 19.59 11.22 -0.63
N THR A 127 18.84 10.16 -0.32
CA THR A 127 18.84 8.90 -1.08
C THR A 127 17.41 8.46 -1.37
N ILE A 128 17.16 8.06 -2.61
CA ILE A 128 15.89 7.51 -3.06
C ILE A 128 16.12 6.06 -3.47
N ILE A 129 15.37 5.13 -2.86
CA ILE A 129 15.44 3.70 -3.15
C ILE A 129 14.20 3.30 -3.94
N LEU A 130 14.41 2.88 -5.18
CA LEU A 130 13.40 2.35 -6.08
C LEU A 130 13.30 0.85 -5.85
N VAL A 131 12.15 0.36 -5.40
CA VAL A 131 11.95 -1.07 -5.10
C VAL A 131 11.04 -1.71 -6.15
N GLY A 132 11.55 -2.69 -6.88
CA GLY A 132 10.87 -3.34 -8.00
C GLY A 132 10.85 -2.47 -9.25
N GLY A 133 9.75 -2.52 -9.99
CA GLY A 133 9.63 -1.82 -11.27
C GLY A 133 10.57 -2.36 -12.36
N ALA A 134 10.39 -1.87 -13.59
CA ALA A 134 11.20 -2.30 -14.74
C ALA A 134 11.66 -1.13 -15.63
N ASN A 135 10.96 0.00 -15.57
CA ASN A 135 11.24 1.17 -16.38
C ASN A 135 10.91 2.45 -15.60
N GLU A 136 11.32 3.59 -16.14
CA GLU A 136 11.06 4.91 -15.56
C GLU A 136 9.57 5.24 -15.40
N SER A 137 8.70 4.79 -16.32
CA SER A 137 7.27 5.09 -16.26
C SER A 137 6.56 4.44 -15.07
N HIS A 138 7.17 3.41 -14.48
CA HIS A 138 6.71 2.84 -13.22
C HIS A 138 6.94 3.80 -12.03
N PHE A 139 7.84 4.79 -12.15
CA PHE A 139 8.14 5.75 -11.09
C PHE A 139 7.92 7.20 -11.58
N PRO A 140 6.66 7.65 -11.78
CA PRO A 140 6.36 9.01 -12.25
C PRO A 140 6.96 10.13 -11.38
N ALA A 141 7.15 9.81 -10.10
CA ALA A 141 7.91 10.56 -9.13
C ALA A 141 9.26 11.08 -9.67
N LEU A 142 10.00 10.26 -10.42
CA LEU A 142 11.33 10.59 -10.95
C LEU A 142 11.31 11.75 -11.95
N SER A 143 10.19 11.98 -12.62
CA SER A 143 10.03 13.09 -13.57
C SER A 143 9.68 14.42 -12.88
N ALA A 144 9.50 14.42 -11.55
CA ALA A 144 9.25 15.65 -10.81
C ALA A 144 10.48 16.56 -10.86
N LYS A 145 10.28 17.83 -11.22
CA LYS A 145 11.34 18.86 -11.31
C LYS A 145 12.09 19.09 -9.99
N ASP A 146 11.49 18.65 -8.87
CA ASP A 146 12.01 18.80 -7.52
C ASP A 146 12.64 17.52 -6.95
N LEU A 147 12.95 16.51 -7.78
CA LEU A 147 13.95 15.52 -7.40
C LEU A 147 15.27 16.28 -7.22
N GLY A 148 15.65 16.55 -5.98
CA GLY A 148 16.94 17.15 -5.66
C GLY A 148 18.11 16.30 -6.17
N GLN A 149 19.34 16.65 -5.78
CA GLN A 149 20.54 15.84 -6.07
C GLN A 149 20.60 14.52 -5.27
N ALA A 150 19.45 13.90 -5.01
CA ALA A 150 19.35 12.67 -4.27
C ALA A 150 20.02 11.53 -5.03
N ARG A 151 20.73 10.67 -4.30
CA ARG A 151 21.32 9.45 -4.86
C ARG A 151 20.21 8.47 -5.17
N LEU A 152 20.14 8.03 -6.43
CA LEU A 152 19.17 7.03 -6.86
C LEU A 152 19.75 5.62 -6.70
N VAL A 153 19.05 4.78 -5.95
CA VAL A 153 19.36 3.38 -5.74
C VAL A 153 18.20 2.54 -6.26
N HIS A 154 18.47 1.45 -6.96
CA HIS A 154 17.44 0.54 -7.45
C HIS A 154 17.66 -0.89 -6.92
N ILE A 155 16.57 -1.52 -6.48
CA ILE A 155 16.53 -2.90 -6.03
C ILE A 155 15.42 -3.62 -6.79
N GLY A 156 15.73 -4.71 -7.47
CA GLY A 156 14.73 -5.48 -8.20
C GLY A 156 15.32 -6.73 -8.84
N THR A 157 14.47 -7.60 -9.39
CA THR A 157 14.92 -8.85 -10.04
C THR A 157 15.59 -8.62 -11.40
N ARG A 158 15.47 -7.40 -11.95
CA ARG A 158 16.00 -6.99 -13.25
C ARG A 158 16.50 -5.55 -13.15
N PRO A 159 17.57 -5.17 -13.87
CA PRO A 159 18.01 -3.79 -13.91
C PRO A 159 16.91 -2.84 -14.40
N LEU A 160 16.85 -1.64 -13.82
CA LEU A 160 15.93 -0.59 -14.23
C LEU A 160 16.40 0.07 -15.53
N SER A 161 15.50 0.22 -16.49
CA SER A 161 15.75 1.03 -17.69
C SER A 161 15.25 2.46 -17.47
N LEU A 162 16.17 3.43 -17.48
CA LEU A 162 15.86 4.87 -17.34
C LEU A 162 16.19 5.61 -18.63
N ALA A 163 15.32 6.54 -19.03
CA ALA A 163 15.50 7.35 -20.21
C ALA A 163 16.33 8.59 -19.87
N GLY A 164 17.66 8.45 -19.82
CA GLY A 164 18.58 9.59 -19.64
C GLY A 164 19.90 9.23 -18.97
N ASN A 165 20.77 10.23 -18.77
CA ASN A 165 22.07 10.09 -18.08
C ASN A 165 21.95 10.08 -16.55
N SER A 166 20.79 9.73 -15.99
CA SER A 166 20.58 9.66 -14.54
C SER A 166 21.37 8.48 -13.97
N SER A 167 22.42 8.76 -13.21
CA SER A 167 23.24 7.71 -12.59
C SER A 167 22.43 7.00 -11.49
N VAL A 168 22.04 5.75 -11.73
CA VAL A 168 21.37 4.91 -10.74
C VAL A 168 22.27 3.78 -10.31
N LEU A 169 22.44 3.64 -8.99
CA LEU A 169 23.15 2.54 -8.39
C LEU A 169 22.22 1.34 -8.31
N SER A 170 22.44 0.36 -9.17
CA SER A 170 21.62 -0.84 -9.26
C SER A 170 22.16 -1.95 -8.35
N PHE A 171 21.30 -2.44 -7.45
CA PHE A 171 21.45 -3.70 -6.72
C PHE A 171 20.56 -4.79 -7.30
N ALA A 172 20.09 -4.61 -8.54
CA ALA A 172 19.26 -5.62 -9.18
C ALA A 172 20.07 -6.88 -9.49
N ARG A 173 19.51 -8.04 -9.11
CA ARG A 173 20.11 -9.36 -9.35
C ARG A 173 19.02 -10.37 -9.67
N PRO A 174 19.32 -11.45 -10.42
CA PRO A 174 18.37 -12.55 -10.59
C PRO A 174 17.93 -13.10 -9.25
N GLY A 175 16.64 -13.39 -9.12
CA GLY A 175 16.02 -13.93 -7.91
C GLY A 175 14.56 -14.26 -8.16
N SER A 176 13.97 -15.11 -7.32
CA SER A 176 12.58 -15.52 -7.38
C SER A 176 11.61 -14.38 -7.09
N SER A 177 12.06 -13.34 -6.38
CA SER A 177 11.24 -12.19 -5.97
C SER A 177 12.09 -10.96 -5.60
N THR A 178 11.47 -9.79 -5.52
CA THR A 178 12.11 -8.56 -5.02
C THR A 178 12.37 -8.68 -3.52
N SER A 179 11.48 -9.32 -2.78
CA SER A 179 11.61 -9.58 -1.34
C SER A 179 12.83 -10.45 -1.02
N GLU A 180 13.14 -11.45 -1.86
CA GLU A 180 14.36 -12.25 -1.71
C GLU A 180 15.62 -11.39 -1.80
N ILE A 181 15.67 -10.47 -2.76
CA ILE A 181 16.80 -9.58 -2.98
C ILE A 181 16.96 -8.64 -1.79
N VAL A 182 15.85 -8.05 -1.31
CA VAL A 182 15.85 -7.18 -0.13
C VAL A 182 16.27 -7.94 1.12
N ALA A 183 15.78 -9.16 1.34
CA ALA A 183 16.16 -10.00 2.48
C ALA A 183 17.68 -10.25 2.49
N ALA A 184 18.25 -10.60 1.33
CA ALA A 184 19.68 -10.80 1.20
C ALA A 184 20.48 -9.50 1.38
N LEU A 185 20.00 -8.34 0.90
CA LEU A 185 20.66 -7.04 1.15
C LEU A 185 20.65 -6.63 2.63
N ILE A 186 19.53 -6.86 3.33
CA ILE A 186 19.40 -6.63 4.78
C ILE A 186 20.41 -7.50 5.54
N LYS A 187 20.49 -8.79 5.19
CA LYS A 187 21.43 -9.76 5.78
C LYS A 187 22.89 -9.37 5.52
N GLU A 188 23.24 -9.07 4.27
CA GLU A 188 24.59 -8.65 3.86
C GLU A 188 25.04 -7.36 4.56
N SER A 189 24.09 -6.49 4.93
CA SER A 189 24.35 -5.22 5.62
C SER A 189 24.41 -5.36 7.14
N GLY A 190 24.18 -6.55 7.70
CA GLY A 190 24.13 -6.75 9.15
C GLY A 190 23.00 -5.96 9.83
N ILE A 191 21.94 -5.62 9.08
CA ILE A 191 20.77 -4.95 9.64
C ILE A 191 19.95 -6.00 10.41
N THR A 192 19.52 -5.63 11.60
CA THR A 192 18.71 -6.49 12.46
C THR A 192 17.35 -6.72 11.83
N MET A 193 16.94 -7.99 11.73
CA MET A 193 15.64 -8.39 11.22
C MET A 193 14.78 -8.87 12.38
N ASP A 194 13.61 -8.26 12.56
CA ASP A 194 12.60 -8.69 13.52
C ASP A 194 11.55 -9.58 12.84
N ALA A 195 10.61 -10.11 13.64
CA ALA A 195 9.56 -11.00 13.16
C ALA A 195 8.62 -10.32 12.14
N ASP A 196 8.38 -9.00 12.28
CA ASP A 196 7.49 -8.26 11.37
C ASP A 196 8.15 -8.08 9.99
N ILE A 197 9.43 -7.69 9.97
CA ILE A 197 10.25 -7.60 8.76
C ILE A 197 10.33 -8.97 8.10
N ALA A 198 10.64 -10.01 8.87
CA ALA A 198 10.75 -11.38 8.37
C ALA A 198 9.43 -11.89 7.78
N THR A 199 8.29 -11.57 8.41
CA THR A 199 6.95 -11.95 7.95
C THR A 199 6.61 -11.26 6.62
N ASN A 200 6.87 -9.96 6.48
CA ASN A 200 6.68 -9.26 5.21
C ASN A 200 7.51 -9.90 4.09
N LEU A 201 8.82 -10.09 4.32
CA LEU A 201 9.71 -10.69 3.32
C LEU A 201 9.28 -12.12 2.96
N LEU A 202 8.90 -12.92 3.95
CA LEU A 202 8.46 -14.31 3.72
C LEU A 202 7.22 -14.35 2.82
N MET A 203 6.20 -13.55 3.13
CA MET A 203 4.99 -13.48 2.31
C MET A 203 5.28 -12.94 0.90
N GLY A 204 6.18 -11.96 0.79
CA GLY A 204 6.59 -11.41 -0.51
C GLY A 204 7.35 -12.41 -1.37
N ILE A 205 8.24 -13.22 -0.77
CA ILE A 205 8.91 -14.32 -1.47
C ILE A 205 7.91 -15.38 -1.91
N GLU A 206 6.99 -15.80 -1.03
CA GLU A 206 5.96 -16.78 -1.37
C GLU A 206 5.08 -16.31 -2.54
N ASP A 207 4.68 -15.04 -2.55
CA ASP A 207 3.88 -14.48 -3.64
C ASP A 207 4.70 -14.33 -4.94
N GLY A 208 5.86 -13.67 -4.87
CA GLY A 208 6.70 -13.40 -6.04
C GLY A 208 7.25 -14.67 -6.72
N SER A 209 7.50 -15.71 -5.93
CA SER A 209 7.96 -17.02 -6.41
C SER A 209 6.83 -17.94 -6.90
N ARG A 210 5.56 -17.51 -6.85
CA ARG A 210 4.38 -18.35 -7.14
C ARG A 210 4.34 -19.59 -6.26
N GLU A 211 4.41 -19.36 -4.95
CA GLU A 211 4.46 -20.39 -3.92
C GLU A 211 5.60 -21.39 -4.16
N PHE A 212 6.80 -20.87 -4.51
CA PHE A 212 8.01 -21.62 -4.83
C PHE A 212 7.95 -22.49 -6.10
N ASN A 213 6.95 -22.30 -6.97
CA ASN A 213 6.83 -23.03 -8.24
C ASN A 213 7.44 -22.26 -9.43
N GLY A 214 7.98 -21.07 -9.20
CA GLY A 214 8.64 -20.27 -10.23
C GLY A 214 9.94 -20.90 -10.75
N PRO A 215 10.31 -20.64 -12.02
CA PRO A 215 11.55 -21.18 -12.61
C PRO A 215 12.81 -20.53 -12.04
N ASP A 216 12.69 -19.34 -11.44
CA ASP A 216 13.79 -18.58 -10.85
C ASP A 216 14.03 -18.93 -9.36
N VAL A 217 13.28 -19.91 -8.83
CA VAL A 217 13.44 -20.40 -7.45
C VAL A 217 14.72 -21.24 -7.38
N SER A 218 15.61 -20.89 -6.47
CA SER A 218 16.90 -21.55 -6.31
C SER A 218 17.11 -22.06 -4.87
N PRO A 219 18.17 -22.84 -4.61
CA PRO A 219 18.53 -23.23 -3.24
C PRO A 219 18.70 -22.03 -2.29
N GLU A 220 19.22 -20.91 -2.81
CA GLU A 220 19.39 -19.65 -2.08
C GLU A 220 18.04 -19.07 -1.63
N THR A 221 16.99 -19.19 -2.45
CA THR A 221 15.63 -18.81 -2.07
C THR A 221 15.16 -19.58 -0.84
N PHE A 222 15.38 -20.90 -0.80
CA PHE A 222 15.02 -21.72 0.35
C PHE A 222 15.89 -21.44 1.58
N GLU A 223 17.17 -21.09 1.41
CA GLU A 223 18.03 -20.68 2.52
C GLU A 223 17.52 -19.39 3.16
N ILE A 224 17.16 -18.40 2.34
CA ILE A 224 16.59 -17.13 2.80
C ILE A 224 15.29 -17.39 3.54
N VAL A 225 14.37 -18.18 2.97
CA VAL A 225 13.10 -18.52 3.63
C VAL A 225 13.33 -19.23 4.96
N ALA A 226 14.24 -20.20 5.01
CA ALA A 226 14.58 -20.89 6.26
C ALA A 226 15.12 -19.91 7.31
N GLN A 227 15.90 -18.92 6.89
CA GLN A 227 16.39 -17.87 7.78
C GLN A 227 15.28 -16.96 8.27
N LEU A 228 14.39 -16.49 7.39
CA LEU A 228 13.24 -15.67 7.77
C LEU A 228 12.34 -16.38 8.80
N LEU A 229 12.12 -17.68 8.63
CA LEU A 229 11.38 -18.50 9.60
C LEU A 229 12.11 -18.57 10.95
N ARG A 230 13.45 -18.70 10.96
CA ARG A 230 14.24 -18.65 12.20
C ARG A 230 14.16 -17.28 12.89
N ASP A 231 14.08 -16.21 12.11
CA ASP A 231 13.97 -14.83 12.60
C ASP A 231 12.53 -14.47 13.01
N GLY A 232 11.62 -15.46 13.05
CA GLY A 232 10.26 -15.33 13.56
C GLY A 232 9.22 -14.96 12.50
N GLY A 233 9.57 -15.01 11.22
CA GLY A 233 8.63 -14.78 10.11
C GLY A 233 7.46 -15.78 10.14
N GLN A 234 6.24 -15.27 10.02
CA GLN A 234 5.02 -16.08 10.08
C GLN A 234 4.29 -16.11 8.74
N ARG A 235 3.67 -17.25 8.46
CA ARG A 235 2.72 -17.38 7.35
C ARG A 235 1.35 -16.92 7.81
N LEU A 236 0.96 -15.72 7.40
CA LEU A 236 -0.38 -15.24 7.66
C LEU A 236 -1.37 -15.91 6.69
N PRO A 237 -2.52 -16.42 7.18
CA PRO A 237 -3.53 -16.98 6.29
C PRO A 237 -3.92 -15.94 5.24
N LYS A 238 -3.99 -16.34 3.96
CA LYS A 238 -4.74 -15.53 2.99
C LYS A 238 -6.19 -15.65 3.46
N GLU A 239 -6.73 -14.64 4.15
CA GLU A 239 -8.17 -14.58 4.44
C GLU A 239 -8.89 -14.60 3.08
N ARG A 240 -9.24 -15.81 2.63
CA ARG A 240 -10.24 -15.97 1.60
C ARG A 240 -11.49 -15.48 2.29
N MET A 241 -11.97 -14.30 1.89
CA MET A 241 -13.37 -13.98 2.09
C MET A 241 -14.12 -15.16 1.47
N GLU A 242 -14.64 -16.05 2.30
CA GLU A 242 -15.60 -17.02 1.81
C GLU A 242 -16.68 -16.18 1.16
N LYS A 243 -16.99 -16.48 -0.11
CA LYS A 243 -18.19 -15.93 -0.72
C LYS A 243 -19.30 -16.39 0.21
N THR A 244 -19.84 -15.48 1.01
CA THR A 244 -21.06 -15.74 1.74
C THR A 244 -22.08 -16.04 0.66
N ASP A 245 -22.45 -17.31 0.52
CA ASP A 245 -23.57 -17.70 -0.31
C ASP A 245 -24.79 -17.06 0.34
N TYR A 246 -25.16 -15.90 -0.19
CA TYR A 246 -26.38 -15.22 0.21
C TYR A 246 -27.53 -16.13 -0.21
N PRO A 247 -28.44 -16.52 0.70
CA PRO A 247 -29.59 -17.30 0.34
C PRO A 247 -30.39 -16.56 -0.73
N THR A 248 -30.97 -17.29 -1.68
CA THR A 248 -31.77 -16.74 -2.77
C THR A 248 -32.86 -15.83 -2.21
N GLY A 249 -32.73 -14.51 -2.44
CA GLY A 249 -33.65 -13.50 -1.92
C GLY A 249 -33.09 -12.56 -0.85
N ALA A 250 -31.82 -12.69 -0.43
CA ALA A 250 -31.22 -11.74 0.51
C ALA A 250 -31.12 -10.34 -0.11
N ILE A 251 -31.69 -9.35 0.58
CA ILE A 251 -31.56 -7.92 0.25
C ILE A 251 -30.29 -7.40 0.93
N PRO A 252 -29.36 -6.76 0.22
CA PRO A 252 -28.15 -6.21 0.84
C PRO A 252 -28.49 -5.19 1.94
N GLY A 253 -28.10 -5.49 3.19
CA GLY A 253 -28.23 -4.58 4.35
C GLY A 253 -29.20 -5.04 5.44
N GLU A 254 -29.93 -6.14 5.25
CA GLU A 254 -30.80 -6.70 6.30
C GLU A 254 -30.00 -7.66 7.19
N ILE A 255 -29.85 -7.30 8.47
CA ILE A 255 -29.22 -8.16 9.49
C ILE A 255 -30.26 -9.22 9.83
N ILE A 256 -30.08 -10.43 9.31
CA ILE A 256 -30.86 -11.58 9.76
C ILE A 256 -30.32 -11.97 11.13
N GLU A 257 -31.05 -11.65 12.20
CA GLU A 257 -30.78 -12.22 13.51
C GLU A 257 -30.87 -13.74 13.39
N PRO A 258 -29.86 -14.51 13.84
CA PRO A 258 -29.93 -15.95 13.80
C PRO A 258 -31.03 -16.39 14.77
N GLU A 259 -32.14 -16.94 14.23
CA GLU A 259 -33.13 -17.63 15.04
C GLU A 259 -32.40 -18.71 15.85
N GLU A 260 -32.50 -18.60 17.18
CA GLU A 260 -32.05 -19.64 18.10
C GLU A 260 -32.66 -20.97 17.65
N LYS A 261 -31.80 -21.93 17.32
CA LYS A 261 -32.19 -23.33 17.09
C LYS A 261 -32.93 -23.84 18.33
N LYS A 262 -34.26 -23.78 18.31
CA LYS A 262 -35.09 -24.59 19.18
C LYS A 262 -34.86 -26.05 18.79
N THR A 263 -34.37 -26.80 19.75
CA THR A 263 -34.08 -28.21 19.70
C THR A 263 -35.28 -28.97 19.14
N GLU A 264 -35.01 -29.86 18.18
CA GLU A 264 -35.96 -30.79 17.58
C GLU A 264 -36.62 -31.65 18.67
N GLU A 265 -37.89 -31.41 18.97
CA GLU A 265 -38.79 -32.37 19.58
C GLU A 265 -40.24 -31.87 19.43
N GLU A 266 -40.84 -32.13 18.26
CA GLU A 266 -42.28 -32.39 18.09
C GLU A 266 -42.57 -32.76 16.62
N GLN A 267 -42.50 -34.05 16.31
CA GLN A 267 -43.23 -34.61 15.18
C GLN A 267 -44.72 -34.48 15.47
N GLY A 268 -45.45 -33.65 14.72
CA GLY A 268 -46.87 -33.41 14.97
C GLY A 268 -47.66 -32.84 13.79
N SER A 269 -48.05 -33.73 12.87
CA SER A 269 -49.13 -33.59 11.86
C SER A 269 -49.09 -32.41 10.88
N THR A 270 -48.89 -32.72 9.59
CA THR A 270 -49.32 -31.87 8.48
C THR A 270 -50.81 -31.51 8.63
N PRO A 271 -51.23 -30.25 8.36
CA PRO A 271 -52.63 -29.86 8.41
C PRO A 271 -53.47 -30.76 7.48
N LYS A 272 -54.54 -31.38 8.02
CA LYS A 272 -55.43 -32.29 7.27
C LYS A 272 -56.02 -31.68 5.99
N ASP A 273 -56.10 -30.35 5.91
CA ASP A 273 -56.58 -29.58 4.75
C ASP A 273 -55.75 -29.78 3.48
N TRP A 274 -54.55 -30.35 3.59
CA TRP A 274 -53.66 -30.60 2.45
C TRP A 274 -53.90 -31.97 1.79
N LEU A 275 -54.69 -32.84 2.42
CA LEU A 275 -54.89 -34.24 2.01
C LEU A 275 -56.26 -34.50 1.38
N GLU A 276 -57.15 -33.50 1.30
CA GLU A 276 -58.46 -33.67 0.67
C GLU A 276 -58.46 -33.17 -0.79
N PRO A 277 -59.02 -33.93 -1.75
CA PRO A 277 -59.08 -33.52 -3.14
C PRO A 277 -60.03 -32.32 -3.30
N LYS A 278 -59.49 -31.19 -3.80
CA LYS A 278 -60.27 -29.98 -4.06
C LYS A 278 -61.24 -30.21 -5.23
N ILE A 279 -62.53 -30.37 -4.93
CA ILE A 279 -63.58 -30.45 -5.94
C ILE A 279 -63.88 -29.04 -6.46
N TYR A 280 -63.50 -28.75 -7.70
CA TYR A 280 -63.86 -27.52 -8.39
C TYR A 280 -65.35 -27.56 -8.76
N LYS A 281 -66.19 -26.76 -8.09
CA LYS A 281 -67.55 -26.48 -8.57
C LYS A 281 -67.48 -25.31 -9.56
N GLY A 282 -67.60 -25.61 -10.85
CA GLY A 282 -67.74 -24.59 -11.88
C GLY A 282 -69.06 -23.82 -11.72
N THR A 283 -68.97 -22.51 -11.55
CA THR A 283 -70.11 -21.61 -11.73
C THR A 283 -70.31 -21.38 -13.23
N SER A 284 -71.30 -22.08 -13.79
CA SER A 284 -71.99 -21.68 -15.01
C SER A 284 -72.80 -20.41 -14.72
N ILE A 285 -72.54 -19.33 -15.44
CA ILE A 285 -73.50 -18.23 -15.57
C ILE A 285 -73.67 -17.95 -17.06
N SER A 286 -74.95 -18.02 -17.44
CA SER A 286 -75.57 -17.72 -18.74
C SER A 286 -75.52 -16.24 -19.10
#